data_AF-A0A1B8FSF0-F1
#
_entry.id   AF-A0A1B8FSF0-F1
#
_cell.length_a   1.000
_cell.length_b   1.000
_cell.length_c   1.000
_cell.angle_alpha   90.00
_cell.angle_beta   90.00
_cell.angle_gamma   90.00
#
_symmetry.space_group_name_H-M   'P 1'
#
loop_
_entity.id
_entity.type
_entity.pdbx_description
1 polymer ?
#
loop_
_entity_poly.entity_id
_entity_poly.type
_entity_poly.pdbx_seq_one_letter_code
_entity_poly.pdbx_strand_id
1 'polypeptide(L)'
;MVSRGLKKRGVGVMGLGRVRNPVQLARQMLLRGETDLDSGNGEHRGPMVMDEEGALMKASGAQGHSQLFGPGAERLAKEWGVDLVEPSYFFTQKRWDEHIAGLDREKRGGCATWDADAFVSQGTCGAVALDAEGVVCAATSTGGMTNKLAGRVGDTPTLGAGFWAEEGRDQGRWWSWRAR
;
A
#
# COMPACT_ATOMS: atom_id res chain seq x y z
N MET A 1 5.75 2.86 2.95
CA MET A 1 6.11 4.05 3.76
C MET A 1 7.61 4.22 3.71
N VAL A 2 8.09 5.45 3.59
CA VAL A 2 9.52 5.79 3.63
C VAL A 2 9.72 6.85 4.70
N SER A 3 10.81 6.74 5.46
CA SER A 3 11.06 7.56 6.64
C SER A 3 12.00 8.74 6.42
N ARG A 4 12.35 9.10 5.17
CA ARG A 4 13.44 10.03 4.85
C ARG A 4 13.34 11.39 5.59
N GLY A 5 14.07 11.55 6.69
CA GLY A 5 14.10 12.76 7.50
C GLY A 5 12.76 13.09 8.20
N LEU A 6 12.38 14.38 8.24
CA LEU A 6 11.12 14.80 8.88
C LEU A 6 9.87 14.57 8.01
N LYS A 7 10.04 14.30 6.70
CA LYS A 7 8.94 14.07 5.75
C LYS A 7 8.51 12.60 5.80
N LYS A 8 7.72 12.25 6.81
CA LYS A 8 7.11 10.91 6.90
C LYS A 8 6.04 10.74 5.84
N ARG A 9 6.27 9.83 4.88
CA ARG A 9 5.33 9.60 3.77
C ARG A 9 4.95 8.14 3.67
N GLY A 10 3.64 7.92 3.66
CA GLY A 10 3.05 6.61 3.52
C GLY A 10 1.81 6.68 2.68
N VAL A 11 1.62 5.66 1.85
CA VAL A 11 0.44 5.55 0.99
C VAL A 11 -0.11 4.14 0.98
N GLY A 12 -1.42 4.03 0.77
CA GLY A 12 -2.14 2.78 0.61
C GLY A 12 -3.00 2.79 -0.66
N VAL A 13 -3.00 1.69 -1.39
CA VAL A 13 -3.92 1.47 -2.51
C VAL A 13 -4.75 0.22 -2.26
N MET A 14 -6.04 0.31 -2.56
CA MET A 14 -7.04 -0.65 -2.08
C MET A 14 -8.05 -0.96 -3.17
N GLY A 15 -8.73 -2.12 -3.07
CA GLY A 15 -9.84 -2.44 -3.97
C GLY A 15 -9.46 -2.59 -5.45
N LEU A 16 -8.20 -2.94 -5.73
CA LEU A 16 -7.69 -3.15 -7.09
C LEU A 16 -8.09 -4.54 -7.59
N GLY A 17 -8.53 -4.63 -8.85
CA GLY A 17 -8.87 -5.88 -9.54
C GLY A 17 -8.03 -6.15 -10.79
N ARG A 18 -7.31 -5.15 -11.31
CA ARG A 18 -6.56 -5.22 -12.58
C ARG A 18 -5.09 -4.83 -12.44
N VAL A 19 -4.68 -4.18 -11.36
CA VAL A 19 -3.28 -3.77 -11.18
C VAL A 19 -2.42 -4.99 -10.83
N ARG A 20 -1.50 -5.38 -11.73
CA ARG A 20 -0.66 -6.58 -11.59
C ARG A 20 0.16 -6.58 -10.30
N ASN A 21 0.78 -5.44 -10.00
CA ASN A 21 1.66 -5.25 -8.84
C ASN A 21 1.18 -4.04 -8.01
N PRO A 22 0.28 -4.22 -7.02
CA PRO A 22 -0.24 -3.12 -6.20
C PRO A 22 0.86 -2.27 -5.53
N VAL A 23 1.96 -2.90 -5.12
CA VAL A 23 3.10 -2.19 -4.50
C VAL A 23 3.79 -1.22 -5.47
N GLN A 24 3.79 -1.50 -6.78
CA GLN A 24 4.34 -0.58 -7.78
C GLN A 24 3.45 0.64 -7.95
N LEU A 25 2.12 0.48 -7.91
CA LEU A 25 1.20 1.61 -7.90
C LEU A 25 1.38 2.47 -6.63
N ALA A 26 1.48 1.84 -5.47
CA ALA A 26 1.79 2.54 -4.22
C ALA A 26 3.12 3.32 -4.31
N ARG A 27 4.17 2.73 -4.91
CA ARG A 27 5.44 3.41 -5.17
C ARG A 27 5.25 4.64 -6.07
N GLN A 28 4.52 4.52 -7.17
CA GLN A 28 4.26 5.66 -8.06
C GLN A 28 3.50 6.78 -7.34
N MET A 29 2.53 6.42 -6.49
CA MET A 29 1.78 7.37 -5.67
C MET A 29 2.67 8.10 -4.66
N LEU A 30 3.64 7.42 -4.03
CA LEU A 30 4.64 8.07 -3.18
C LEU A 30 5.49 9.06 -3.97
N LEU A 31 6.11 8.62 -5.07
CA LEU A 31 7.04 9.45 -5.85
C LEU A 31 6.37 10.70 -6.42
N ARG A 32 5.18 10.54 -7.00
CA ARG A 32 4.41 11.67 -7.55
C ARG A 32 3.86 12.57 -6.46
N GLY A 33 3.49 11.99 -5.32
CA GLY A 33 3.07 12.73 -4.15
C GLY A 33 4.19 13.57 -3.53
N GLU A 34 5.49 13.24 -3.72
CA GLU A 34 6.59 14.15 -3.35
C GLU A 34 6.55 15.41 -4.23
N THR A 35 6.42 15.23 -5.55
CA THR A 35 6.32 16.35 -6.50
C THR A 35 5.11 17.24 -6.21
N ASP A 36 3.94 16.64 -5.96
CA ASP A 36 2.70 17.39 -5.69
C ASP A 36 2.82 18.24 -4.41
N LEU A 37 3.54 17.76 -3.38
CA LEU A 37 3.65 18.46 -2.09
C LEU A 37 4.83 19.44 -2.03
N ASP A 38 5.95 19.14 -2.69
CA ASP A 38 7.14 20.00 -2.67
C ASP A 38 6.94 21.31 -3.46
N SER A 39 5.96 21.36 -4.36
CA SER A 39 5.51 22.60 -4.99
C SER A 39 4.58 23.46 -4.10
N GLY A 40 4.09 22.93 -2.99
CA GLY A 40 3.18 23.64 -2.07
C GLY A 40 3.95 24.41 -0.99
N ASN A 41 3.59 25.66 -0.78
CA ASN A 41 4.06 26.56 0.29
C ASN A 41 3.53 26.17 1.70
N GLY A 42 3.33 24.88 1.99
CA GLY A 42 2.94 24.37 3.31
C GLY A 42 1.51 24.66 3.76
N GLU A 43 0.81 25.63 3.16
CA GLU A 43 -0.52 26.09 3.61
C GLU A 43 -1.67 25.76 2.64
N HIS A 44 -1.42 25.37 1.39
CA HIS A 44 -2.47 25.11 0.39
C HIS A 44 -2.39 23.71 -0.24
N ARG A 45 -3.51 22.99 -0.19
CA ARG A 45 -3.72 21.64 -0.73
C ARG A 45 -4.48 21.74 -2.07
N GLY A 46 -3.74 21.96 -3.16
CA GLY A 46 -4.23 21.98 -4.54
C GLY A 46 -3.04 21.94 -5.51
N PRO A 47 -3.23 21.80 -6.84
CA PRO A 47 -2.11 21.79 -7.79
C PRO A 47 -1.33 23.11 -7.68
N MET A 48 -0.19 23.07 -7.02
CA MET A 48 0.71 24.21 -6.80
C MET A 48 1.88 24.21 -7.78
N VAL A 49 1.78 23.46 -8.88
CA VAL A 49 2.81 23.52 -9.90
C VAL A 49 2.40 24.65 -10.84
N MET A 50 3.19 25.72 -10.88
CA MET A 50 3.18 26.65 -12.01
C MET A 50 4.29 26.21 -12.96
N ASP A 51 4.03 26.17 -14.26
CA ASP A 51 5.12 26.03 -15.24
C ASP A 51 6.01 27.30 -15.23
N GLU A 52 7.11 27.28 -16.00
CA GLU A 52 8.04 28.42 -16.08
C GLU A 52 7.36 29.71 -16.57
N GLU A 53 6.15 29.60 -17.13
CA GLU A 53 5.32 30.68 -17.67
C GLU A 53 4.18 31.10 -16.72
N GLY A 54 4.08 30.50 -15.53
CA GLY A 54 3.11 30.86 -14.51
C GLY A 54 1.72 30.25 -14.69
N ALA A 55 1.55 29.25 -15.56
CA ALA A 55 0.27 28.55 -15.73
C ALA A 55 0.13 27.37 -14.77
N LEU A 56 -1.09 27.15 -14.27
CA LEU A 56 -1.44 26.03 -13.40
C LEU A 56 -1.18 24.70 -14.12
N MET A 57 -0.13 24.00 -13.72
CA MET A 57 0.14 22.65 -14.16
C MET A 57 -0.90 21.68 -13.56
N LYS A 58 -1.38 20.79 -14.41
CA LYS A 58 -2.34 19.76 -14.05
C LYS A 58 -1.76 18.88 -12.94
N ALA A 59 -2.46 18.75 -11.81
CA ALA A 59 -2.10 17.82 -10.75
C ALA A 59 -1.77 16.44 -11.33
N SER A 60 -0.66 15.83 -10.89
CA SER A 60 -0.17 14.55 -11.42
C SER A 60 -1.06 13.35 -11.09
N GLY A 61 -2.16 13.58 -10.38
CA GLY A 61 -3.25 12.63 -10.14
C GLY A 61 -3.69 12.63 -8.68
N ALA A 62 -2.89 12.03 -7.81
CA ALA A 62 -3.25 11.74 -6.42
C ALA A 62 -3.08 12.90 -5.43
N GLN A 63 -2.53 14.04 -5.84
CA GLN A 63 -2.48 15.30 -5.08
C GLN A 63 -1.91 15.15 -3.67
N GLY A 64 -0.86 14.32 -3.54
CA GLY A 64 -0.25 14.03 -2.25
C GLY A 64 -1.13 13.29 -1.24
N HIS A 65 -2.31 12.80 -1.62
CA HIS A 65 -3.17 12.00 -0.74
C HIS A 65 -2.47 10.71 -0.28
N SER A 66 -2.88 10.20 0.88
CA SER A 66 -2.29 8.99 1.45
C SER A 66 -2.99 7.71 1.00
N GLN A 67 -4.25 7.76 0.57
CA GLN A 67 -5.00 6.53 0.26
C GLN A 67 -5.86 6.68 -0.97
N LEU A 68 -5.88 5.66 -1.82
CA LEU A 68 -6.75 5.57 -3.00
C LEU A 68 -7.43 4.20 -3.07
N PHE A 69 -8.64 4.18 -3.61
CA PHE A 69 -9.48 2.98 -3.67
C PHE A 69 -10.05 2.76 -5.07
N GLY A 70 -10.10 1.48 -5.48
CA GLY A 70 -10.96 1.00 -6.55
C GLY A 70 -10.68 1.62 -7.91
N PRO A 71 -11.73 1.89 -8.72
CA PRO A 71 -11.57 2.35 -10.10
C PRO A 71 -10.76 3.65 -10.26
N GLY A 72 -10.82 4.55 -9.28
CA GLY A 72 -10.03 5.78 -9.30
C GLY A 72 -8.52 5.50 -9.24
N ALA A 73 -8.11 4.53 -8.43
CA ALA A 73 -6.72 4.10 -8.32
C ALA A 73 -6.26 3.39 -9.61
N GLU A 74 -7.11 2.55 -10.22
CA GLU A 74 -6.77 1.85 -11.46
C GLU A 74 -6.68 2.78 -12.68
N ARG A 75 -7.51 3.83 -12.72
CA ARG A 75 -7.38 4.89 -13.72
C ARG A 75 -6.00 5.54 -13.64
N LEU A 76 -5.55 5.90 -12.44
CA LEU A 76 -4.21 6.46 -12.23
C LEU A 76 -3.12 5.43 -12.54
N ALA A 77 -3.31 4.16 -12.23
CA ALA A 77 -2.38 3.10 -12.61
C ALA A 77 -2.17 3.05 -14.13
N LYS A 78 -3.26 3.16 -14.91
CA LYS A 78 -3.20 3.25 -16.38
C LYS A 78 -2.45 4.50 -16.83
N GLU A 79 -2.80 5.66 -16.29
CA GLU A 79 -2.17 6.95 -16.65
C GLU A 79 -0.67 6.98 -16.30
N TRP A 80 -0.26 6.28 -15.25
CA TRP A 80 1.13 6.21 -14.79
C TRP A 80 1.93 5.05 -15.39
N GLY A 81 1.35 4.28 -16.32
CA GLY A 81 2.02 3.17 -16.99
C GLY A 81 2.32 1.98 -16.09
N VAL A 82 1.51 1.75 -15.05
CA VAL A 82 1.58 0.55 -14.22
C VAL A 82 0.86 -0.59 -14.94
N ASP A 83 1.49 -1.77 -14.98
CA ASP A 83 0.95 -2.96 -15.63
C ASP A 83 -0.47 -3.30 -15.14
N LEU A 84 -1.40 -3.34 -16.09
CA LEU A 84 -2.75 -3.83 -15.89
C LEU A 84 -2.92 -5.21 -16.53
N VAL A 85 -3.64 -6.09 -15.85
CA VAL A 85 -3.97 -7.45 -16.28
C VAL A 85 -5.47 -7.67 -16.15
N GLU A 86 -6.00 -8.62 -16.90
CA GLU A 86 -7.37 -9.08 -16.67
C GLU A 86 -7.46 -9.86 -15.36
N PRO A 87 -8.62 -9.85 -14.66
CA PRO A 87 -8.77 -10.51 -13.36
C PRO A 87 -8.41 -12.00 -13.36
N SER A 88 -8.54 -12.68 -14.50
CA SER A 88 -8.14 -14.08 -14.68
C SER A 88 -6.65 -14.32 -14.41
N TYR A 89 -5.79 -13.31 -14.50
CA TYR A 89 -4.37 -13.41 -14.16
C TYR A 89 -4.14 -13.81 -12.69
N PHE A 90 -5.01 -13.37 -11.77
CA PHE A 90 -4.87 -13.66 -10.34
C PHE A 90 -5.50 -15.00 -9.94
N PHE A 91 -6.17 -15.68 -10.87
CA PHE A 91 -6.79 -16.96 -10.60
C PHE A 91 -5.73 -18.04 -10.38
N THR A 92 -5.93 -18.86 -9.36
CA THR A 92 -5.21 -20.12 -9.18
C THR A 92 -6.19 -21.18 -8.71
N GLN A 93 -6.04 -22.41 -9.22
CA GLN A 93 -6.94 -23.51 -8.85
C GLN A 93 -6.95 -23.74 -7.33
N LYS A 94 -5.79 -23.70 -6.68
CA LYS A 94 -5.66 -23.83 -5.23
C LYS A 94 -6.54 -22.84 -4.45
N ARG A 95 -6.49 -21.54 -4.80
CA ARG A 95 -7.28 -20.50 -4.11
C ARG A 95 -8.77 -20.63 -4.41
N TRP A 96 -9.12 -21.13 -5.59
CA TRP A 96 -10.50 -21.43 -5.96
C TRP A 96 -11.06 -22.60 -5.14
N ASP A 97 -10.29 -23.67 -4.96
CA ASP A 97 -10.70 -24.81 -4.15
C ASP A 97 -10.90 -24.40 -2.67
N GLU A 98 -10.00 -23.56 -2.14
CA GLU A 98 -10.14 -22.94 -0.81
C GLU A 98 -11.43 -22.10 -0.70
N HIS A 99 -11.78 -21.33 -1.73
CA HIS A 99 -13.01 -20.54 -1.80
C HIS A 99 -14.26 -21.43 -1.73
N ILE A 100 -14.33 -22.47 -2.55
CA ILE A 100 -15.46 -23.41 -2.57
C ILE A 100 -15.60 -24.13 -1.23
N ALA A 101 -14.50 -24.65 -0.67
CA ALA A 101 -14.52 -25.32 0.62
C ALA A 101 -14.99 -24.40 1.75
N GLY A 102 -14.57 -23.13 1.74
CA GLY A 102 -15.03 -22.11 2.68
C GLY A 102 -16.54 -21.86 2.58
N LEU A 103 -17.08 -21.72 1.36
CA LEU A 103 -18.51 -21.50 1.14
C LEU A 103 -19.36 -22.68 1.63
N ASP A 104 -18.89 -23.90 1.43
CA ASP A 104 -19.59 -25.09 1.92
C ASP A 104 -19.55 -25.22 3.45
N ARG A 105 -18.48 -24.75 4.08
CA ARG A 105 -18.40 -24.65 5.55
C ARG A 105 -19.39 -23.64 6.10
N GLU A 106 -19.50 -22.46 5.49
CA GLU A 106 -20.45 -21.42 5.86
C GLU A 106 -21.91 -21.91 5.78
N LYS A 107 -22.27 -22.63 4.70
CA LYS A 107 -23.61 -23.24 4.56
C LYS A 107 -23.96 -24.23 5.67
N ARG A 108 -22.95 -24.93 6.23
CA ARG A 108 -23.12 -25.87 7.34
C ARG A 108 -23.19 -25.18 8.71
N GLY A 109 -23.27 -23.85 8.75
CA GLY A 109 -23.30 -23.05 9.96
C GLY A 109 -21.92 -22.73 10.53
N GLY A 110 -20.85 -22.99 9.79
CA GLY A 110 -19.50 -22.57 10.18
C GLY A 110 -19.35 -21.05 10.13
N CYS A 111 -18.63 -20.48 11.09
CA CYS A 111 -18.27 -19.06 11.10
C CYS A 111 -16.82 -18.85 10.62
N ALA A 112 -16.52 -17.61 10.22
CA ALA A 112 -15.14 -17.17 10.03
C ALA A 112 -14.39 -17.29 11.36
N THR A 113 -13.27 -18.01 11.36
CA THR A 113 -12.48 -18.28 12.56
C THR A 113 -11.01 -17.94 12.34
N TRP A 114 -10.35 -17.49 13.40
CA TRP A 114 -8.89 -17.26 13.45
C TRP A 114 -8.13 -18.50 13.92
N ASP A 115 -8.82 -19.63 14.12
CA ASP A 115 -8.23 -20.92 14.49
C ASP A 115 -7.21 -21.35 13.44
N ALA A 116 -5.96 -21.57 13.87
CA ALA A 116 -4.82 -21.85 12.99
C ALA A 116 -5.01 -23.09 12.11
N ASP A 117 -5.76 -24.09 12.57
CA ASP A 117 -6.02 -25.34 11.84
C ASP A 117 -7.15 -25.16 10.82
N ALA A 118 -8.00 -24.15 11.01
CA ALA A 118 -9.05 -23.75 10.09
C ALA A 118 -8.71 -22.48 9.28
N PHE A 119 -7.53 -21.89 9.52
CA PHE A 119 -7.12 -20.62 8.94
C PHE A 119 -6.61 -20.82 7.52
N VAL A 120 -7.42 -20.40 6.55
CA VAL A 120 -6.97 -20.34 5.16
C VAL A 120 -5.86 -19.29 5.05
N SER A 121 -4.71 -19.70 4.51
CA SER A 121 -3.52 -18.85 4.30
C SER A 121 -3.90 -17.45 3.82
N GLN A 122 -3.63 -16.41 4.62
CA GLN A 122 -3.69 -15.03 4.14
C GLN A 122 -2.50 -14.81 3.21
N GLY A 123 -2.75 -14.55 1.93
CA GLY A 123 -1.71 -14.28 0.93
C GLY A 123 -1.12 -12.88 1.10
N THR A 124 -0.63 -12.54 2.30
CA THR A 124 0.02 -11.27 2.60
C THR A 124 1.53 -11.43 2.55
N CYS A 125 2.20 -10.52 1.86
CA CYS A 125 3.65 -10.40 1.87
C CYS A 125 4.05 -8.99 2.29
N GLY A 126 5.28 -8.86 2.78
CA GLY A 126 5.84 -7.57 3.16
C GLY A 126 7.35 -7.62 3.20
N ALA A 127 7.95 -6.44 3.16
CA ALA A 127 9.39 -6.26 3.27
C ALA A 127 9.68 -4.97 4.02
N VAL A 128 10.78 -4.99 4.78
CA VAL A 128 11.40 -3.82 5.40
C VAL A 128 12.83 -3.72 4.92
N ALA A 129 13.31 -2.50 4.70
CA ALA A 129 14.68 -2.23 4.29
C ALA A 129 15.22 -1.02 5.05
N LEU A 130 16.52 -1.07 5.36
CA LEU A 130 17.31 0.03 5.93
C LEU A 130 18.48 0.27 4.99
N ASP A 131 18.68 1.51 4.56
CA ASP A 131 19.82 1.88 3.73
C ASP A 131 21.01 2.41 4.55
N ALA A 132 22.11 2.72 3.86
CA ALA A 132 23.34 3.20 4.47
C ALA A 132 23.23 4.63 5.05
N GLU A 133 22.20 5.40 4.67
CA GLU A 133 21.92 6.73 5.20
C GLU A 133 21.04 6.68 6.45
N GLY A 134 20.57 5.49 6.85
CA GLY A 134 19.69 5.31 8.00
C GLY A 134 18.20 5.39 7.65
N VAL A 135 17.84 5.46 6.37
CA VAL A 135 16.44 5.55 5.93
C VAL A 135 15.80 4.17 5.99
N VAL A 136 14.63 4.11 6.64
CA VAL A 136 13.80 2.90 6.75
C VAL A 136 12.64 2.98 5.76
N CYS A 137 12.41 1.87 5.06
CA CYS A 137 11.24 1.67 4.20
C CYS A 137 10.50 0.40 4.62
N ALA A 138 9.17 0.47 4.61
CA ALA A 138 8.29 -0.67 4.82
C ALA A 138 7.23 -0.73 3.71
N ALA A 139 7.01 -1.91 3.15
CA ALA A 139 5.99 -2.15 2.14
C ALA A 139 5.28 -3.49 2.38
N THR A 140 3.98 -3.52 2.13
CA THR A 140 3.12 -4.68 2.32
C THR A 140 2.13 -4.82 1.16
N SER A 141 1.72 -6.04 0.85
CA SER A 141 0.74 -6.33 -0.19
C SER A 141 -0.05 -7.60 0.13
N THR A 142 -1.32 -7.64 -0.25
CA THR A 142 -2.19 -8.78 0.02
C THR A 142 -3.30 -8.89 -1.02
N GLY A 143 -3.74 -10.12 -1.32
CA GLY A 143 -5.04 -10.38 -1.96
C GLY A 143 -6.23 -10.24 -0.99
N GLY A 144 -5.94 -10.22 0.31
CA GLY A 144 -6.90 -10.27 1.40
C GLY A 144 -7.28 -11.69 1.78
N MET A 145 -8.43 -11.80 2.44
CA MET A 145 -8.98 -13.06 2.95
C MET A 145 -9.88 -13.74 1.92
N THR A 146 -9.78 -15.06 1.81
CA THR A 146 -10.74 -15.90 1.06
C THR A 146 -12.15 -15.68 1.61
N ASN A 147 -13.16 -15.61 0.74
CA ASN A 147 -14.57 -15.35 1.10
C ASN A 147 -14.81 -14.02 1.85
N LYS A 148 -13.90 -13.05 1.76
CA LYS A 148 -14.15 -11.72 2.33
C LYS A 148 -15.42 -11.10 1.76
N LEU A 149 -16.13 -10.33 2.57
CA LEU A 149 -17.17 -9.41 2.08
C LEU A 149 -16.58 -8.49 1.00
N ALA A 150 -17.26 -8.37 -0.14
CA ALA A 150 -16.83 -7.48 -1.22
C ALA A 150 -16.69 -6.05 -0.68
N GLY A 151 -15.55 -5.40 -0.95
CA GLY A 151 -15.22 -4.09 -0.39
C GLY A 151 -14.55 -4.11 0.99
N ARG A 152 -14.44 -5.26 1.67
CA ARG A 152 -13.68 -5.35 2.93
C ARG A 152 -12.21 -5.00 2.70
N VAL A 153 -11.72 -4.06 3.51
CA VAL A 153 -10.32 -3.65 3.57
C VAL A 153 -9.70 -4.19 4.87
N GLY A 154 -8.50 -4.77 4.76
CA GLY A 154 -7.73 -5.26 5.90
C GLY A 154 -6.74 -4.22 6.45
N ASP A 155 -5.85 -4.67 7.32
CA ASP A 155 -4.74 -3.91 7.88
C ASP A 155 -3.68 -3.55 6.81
N THR A 156 -3.42 -4.47 5.87
CA THR A 156 -2.28 -4.40 4.96
C THR A 156 -2.08 -3.06 4.24
N PRO A 157 -3.10 -2.42 3.62
CA PRO A 157 -2.93 -1.12 2.97
C PRO A 157 -3.09 0.08 3.93
N THR A 158 -3.36 -0.15 5.21
CA THR A 158 -3.63 0.89 6.21
C THR A 158 -2.37 1.29 6.95
N LEU A 159 -2.04 2.58 6.87
CA LEU A 159 -0.90 3.19 7.57
C LEU A 159 -1.02 3.01 9.09
N GLY A 160 0.05 2.57 9.74
CA GLY A 160 0.09 2.34 11.19
C GLY A 160 -0.58 1.04 11.66
N ALA A 161 -1.31 0.35 10.79
CA ALA A 161 -1.87 -0.98 11.07
C ALA A 161 -1.04 -2.07 10.36
N GLY A 162 -1.01 -2.05 9.02
CA GLY A 162 -0.30 -3.06 8.23
C GLY A 162 1.19 -2.76 8.03
N PHE A 163 1.57 -1.48 8.06
CA PHE A 163 2.97 -1.07 7.93
C PHE A 163 3.24 0.29 8.56
N TRP A 164 4.47 0.45 9.02
CA TRP A 164 5.02 1.69 9.58
C TRP A 164 6.53 1.72 9.31
N ALA A 165 7.08 2.90 9.06
CA ALA A 165 8.52 3.11 8.95
C ALA A 165 8.90 4.44 9.60
N GLU A 166 9.84 4.39 10.53
CA GLU A 166 10.28 5.55 11.29
C GLU A 166 11.76 5.42 11.64
N GLU A 167 12.48 6.53 11.49
CA GLU A 167 13.86 6.67 11.93
C GLU A 167 13.88 6.89 13.45
N GLY A 168 14.73 6.15 14.15
CA GLY A 168 14.97 6.40 15.56
C GLY A 168 15.62 7.77 15.75
N ARG A 169 14.99 8.64 16.53
CA ARG A 169 15.67 9.84 17.03
C ARG A 169 16.49 9.45 18.25
N ASP A 170 17.79 9.33 18.09
CA ASP A 170 18.67 9.14 19.24
C ASP A 170 18.61 10.39 20.12
N GLN A 171 17.99 10.28 21.30
CA GLN A 171 18.05 11.30 22.35
C GLN A 171 19.22 11.04 23.32
N GLY A 172 20.32 10.44 22.83
CA GLY A 172 21.58 10.37 23.56
C GLY A 172 21.81 9.08 24.34
N ARG A 173 21.50 7.90 23.78
CA ARG A 173 21.94 6.63 24.37
C ARG A 173 22.37 5.63 23.29
N TRP A 174 23.67 5.64 23.02
CA TRP A 174 24.38 4.66 22.22
C TRP A 174 24.17 3.24 22.75
N TRP A 175 23.73 2.34 21.87
CA TRP A 175 23.90 0.90 22.04
C TRP A 175 25.39 0.58 21.94
N SER A 176 26.05 0.31 23.08
CA SER A 176 27.37 -0.32 23.03
C SER A 176 27.20 -1.75 22.56
N TRP A 177 27.48 -2.02 21.29
CA TRP A 177 27.80 -3.38 20.85
C TRP A 177 29.14 -3.74 21.50
N ARG A 178 29.10 -4.36 22.69
CA ARG A 178 30.22 -5.18 23.13
C ARG A 178 30.13 -6.47 22.35
N ALA A 179 30.96 -6.60 21.31
CA ALA A 179 31.33 -7.91 20.82
C ALA A 179 31.88 -8.72 22.01
N ARG A 180 31.31 -9.89 22.26
CA ARG A 180 31.97 -10.93 23.04
C ARG A 180 32.85 -11.74 22.09
#